data_AF-A0A1S2VID8-F1
#
_entry.id   AF-A0A1S2VID8-F1
#
_cell.length_a   1.000
_cell.length_b   1.000
_cell.length_c   1.000
_cell.angle_alpha   90.00
_cell.angle_beta   90.00
_cell.angle_gamma   90.00
#
_symmetry.space_group_name_H-M   'P 1'
#
loop_
_entity.id
_entity.type
_entity.pdbx_description
1 polymer ?
#
loop_
_entity_poly.entity_id
_entity_poly.type
_entity_poly.pdbx_seq_one_letter_code
_entity_poly.pdbx_strand_id
1 'polypeptide(L)'
;MYLIMKQEEKIFAVDRIVTLGIILSVGTMIFVLGLIFSRIYNLNTIFDSAKEIEGLGQIGDVIGGVSSPIIGLIGALLTFLAFWIQYSFNQYQTIKIEEQGRDSERSRFEGLFFEMLHIHRENVSDITIKNTSKGRRAFISMFKEFKFCYYVLINIYNEYKKEHAEFELTDIQLVNIGFVTFYWGLGESSEEIVNTLLFSYPEEFRKKYYEKLEYYQQRWIGQDLEIERYAKSKALQREAEFFGDGKPSHKIEVQIKAGKAYSLTAGYKPFAGHLARLGHYYRHLFQTVDFIERQNPQNKNEYIRMLRAQISSHEQLLLYYNSLTVMGTPWWDREFIKQYKLVKNIPLPLANISPLPTDKLSFNYFEWDEITLALQKQQREVMTDRISDI
;
A
#
# COMPACT_ATOMS: atom_id res chain seq x y z
N MET A 1 11.27 -17.48 21.22
CA MET A 1 12.74 -17.37 21.33
C MET A 1 13.30 -18.02 22.61
N TYR A 2 13.01 -17.55 23.83
CA TYR A 2 13.52 -18.17 25.07
C TYR A 2 13.14 -19.67 25.24
N LEU A 3 11.89 -20.03 24.95
CA LEU A 3 11.44 -21.43 24.99
C LEU A 3 12.11 -22.32 23.93
N ILE A 4 12.48 -21.73 22.78
CA ILE A 4 13.15 -22.41 21.65
C ILE A 4 14.61 -22.69 22.03
N MET A 5 15.32 -21.70 22.56
CA MET A 5 16.70 -21.88 23.05
C MET A 5 16.79 -22.94 24.15
N LYS A 6 15.82 -22.94 25.08
CA LYS A 6 15.75 -23.94 26.16
C LYS A 6 15.42 -25.34 25.65
N GLN A 7 14.72 -25.46 24.52
CA GLN A 7 14.50 -26.75 23.84
C GLN A 7 15.75 -27.22 23.10
N GLU A 8 16.46 -26.33 22.41
CA GLU A 8 17.73 -26.63 21.73
C GLU A 8 18.79 -27.13 22.72
N GLU A 9 18.96 -26.49 23.88
CA GLU A 9 19.87 -26.96 24.93
C GLU A 9 19.50 -28.36 25.44
N LYS A 10 18.19 -28.63 25.59
CA LYS A 10 17.71 -29.95 26.02
C LYS A 10 17.97 -31.03 24.97
N ILE A 11 17.78 -30.73 23.69
CA ILE A 11 18.04 -31.66 22.58
C ILE A 11 19.54 -32.00 22.53
N PHE A 12 20.41 -30.98 22.63
CA PHE A 12 21.87 -31.20 22.68
C PHE A 12 22.32 -31.98 23.92
N ALA A 13 21.70 -31.76 25.07
CA ALA A 13 22.01 -32.52 26.29
C ALA A 13 21.60 -33.99 26.15
N VAL A 14 20.43 -34.27 25.56
CA VAL A 14 19.96 -35.65 25.32
C VAL A 14 20.87 -36.37 24.35
N ASP A 15 21.28 -35.74 23.25
CA ASP A 15 22.21 -36.32 22.26
C ASP A 15 23.55 -36.75 22.88
N ARG A 16 24.10 -35.95 23.80
CA ARG A 16 25.31 -36.30 24.55
C ARG A 16 25.11 -37.49 25.50
N ILE A 17 23.95 -37.56 26.16
CA ILE A 17 23.60 -38.67 27.07
C ILE A 17 23.42 -39.97 26.28
N VAL A 18 22.76 -39.91 25.13
CA VAL A 18 22.57 -41.07 24.23
C VAL A 18 23.92 -41.58 23.75
N THR A 19 24.78 -40.67 23.27
CA THR A 19 26.14 -41.00 22.81
C THR A 19 26.96 -41.66 23.93
N LEU A 20 26.92 -41.11 25.15
CA LEU A 20 27.57 -41.71 26.32
C LEU A 20 26.99 -43.09 26.66
N GLY A 21 25.67 -43.26 26.58
CA GLY A 21 24.98 -44.52 26.82
C GLY A 21 25.36 -45.61 25.82
N ILE A 22 25.52 -45.26 24.54
CA ILE A 22 26.01 -46.17 23.49
C ILE A 22 27.47 -46.56 23.76
N ILE A 23 28.32 -45.59 24.11
CA ILE A 23 29.74 -45.88 24.42
C ILE A 23 29.85 -46.81 25.63
N LEU A 24 29.05 -46.57 26.68
CA LEU A 24 29.01 -47.41 27.87
C LEU A 24 28.48 -48.82 27.60
N SER A 25 27.44 -48.97 26.76
CA SER A 25 26.86 -50.28 26.43
C SER A 25 27.79 -51.12 25.54
N VAL A 26 28.46 -50.48 24.57
CA VAL A 26 29.50 -51.13 23.76
C VAL A 26 30.69 -51.50 24.63
N GLY A 27 31.10 -50.62 25.54
CA GLY A 27 32.18 -50.86 26.50
C GLY A 27 31.90 -52.05 27.42
N THR A 28 30.69 -52.13 27.99
CA THR A 28 30.29 -53.28 28.83
C THR A 28 30.16 -54.56 28.03
N MET A 29 29.66 -54.51 26.79
CA MET A 29 29.59 -55.68 25.92
C MET A 29 30.98 -56.25 25.63
N ILE A 30 31.94 -55.39 25.24
CA ILE A 30 33.34 -55.79 25.00
C ILE A 30 33.97 -56.36 26.28
N PHE A 31 33.71 -55.75 27.43
CA PHE A 31 34.23 -56.22 28.71
C PHE A 31 33.69 -57.59 29.10
N VAL A 32 32.38 -57.82 28.95
CA VAL A 32 31.74 -59.12 29.23
C VAL A 32 32.25 -60.20 28.27
N LEU A 33 32.36 -59.89 26.98
CA LEU A 33 32.96 -60.80 25.99
C LEU A 33 34.42 -61.12 26.34
N GLY A 34 35.18 -60.14 26.81
CA GLY A 34 36.56 -60.33 27.30
C GLY A 34 36.65 -61.26 28.51
N LEU A 35 35.73 -61.15 29.48
CA LEU A 35 35.66 -62.04 30.64
C LEU A 35 35.29 -63.48 30.24
N ILE A 36 34.32 -63.64 29.34
CA ILE A 36 33.92 -64.95 28.81
C ILE A 36 35.07 -65.58 28.04
N PHE A 37 35.73 -64.83 27.16
CA PHE A 37 36.88 -65.30 26.40
C PHE A 37 38.06 -65.69 27.31
N SER A 38 38.35 -64.88 28.34
CA SER A 38 39.36 -65.18 29.36
C SER A 38 39.03 -66.46 30.12
N ARG A 39 37.74 -66.71 30.42
CA ARG A 39 37.31 -67.92 31.11
C ARG A 39 37.42 -69.16 30.22
N ILE A 40 37.06 -69.05 28.93
CA ILE A 40 37.22 -70.11 27.93
C ILE A 40 38.71 -70.44 27.72
N TYR A 41 39.58 -69.42 27.61
CA TYR A 41 41.02 -69.62 27.44
C TYR A 41 41.66 -70.35 28.64
N ASN A 42 41.24 -70.03 29.87
CA ASN A 42 41.67 -70.74 31.09
C ASN A 42 41.07 -72.16 31.23
N LEU A 43 39.96 -72.45 30.55
CA LEU A 43 39.35 -73.79 30.50
C LEU A 43 40.01 -74.68 29.43
N ASN A 44 40.47 -74.10 28.32
CA ASN A 44 41.16 -74.81 27.23
C ASN A 44 42.56 -75.32 27.61
N THR A 45 43.13 -74.91 28.75
CA THR A 45 44.39 -75.46 29.26
C THR A 45 44.24 -76.84 29.96
N ILE A 46 43.05 -77.44 30.04
CA ILE A 46 42.83 -78.64 30.87
C ILE A 46 42.21 -79.87 30.16
N PHE A 47 41.61 -79.81 28.96
CA PHE A 47 40.92 -81.01 28.42
C PHE A 47 41.01 -81.24 26.90
N ASP A 48 41.23 -82.51 26.55
CA ASP A 48 41.50 -83.09 25.23
C ASP A 48 40.21 -83.55 24.51
N SER A 49 40.31 -83.72 23.19
CA SER A 49 39.25 -83.56 22.19
C SER A 49 38.19 -84.68 22.04
N ALA A 50 37.08 -84.35 21.37
CA ALA A 50 35.94 -85.18 20.90
C ALA A 50 34.67 -85.27 21.77
N LYS A 51 34.67 -84.84 23.04
CA LYS A 51 33.43 -84.49 23.79
C LYS A 51 33.05 -83.01 23.67
N GLU A 52 33.78 -82.30 22.79
CA GLU A 52 33.84 -80.85 22.68
C GLU A 52 32.59 -80.24 22.02
N ILE A 53 31.96 -80.89 21.04
CA ILE A 53 30.87 -80.26 20.27
C ILE A 53 29.58 -80.15 21.09
N GLU A 54 29.27 -81.15 21.92
CA GLU A 54 28.05 -81.16 22.75
C GLU A 54 28.17 -80.19 23.94
N GLY A 55 29.36 -80.10 24.55
CA GLY A 55 29.65 -79.12 25.61
C GLY A 55 29.75 -77.67 25.11
N LEU A 56 30.31 -77.46 23.90
CA LEU A 56 30.32 -76.14 23.24
C LEU A 56 28.90 -75.69 22.87
N GLY A 57 28.02 -76.61 22.46
CA GLY A 57 26.59 -76.34 22.25
C GLY A 57 25.89 -75.90 23.54
N GLN A 58 26.09 -76.63 24.65
CA GLN A 58 25.52 -76.28 25.95
C GLN A 58 26.04 -74.95 26.51
N ILE A 59 27.33 -74.64 26.30
CA ILE A 59 27.90 -73.33 26.65
C ILE A 59 27.30 -72.22 25.77
N GLY A 60 27.13 -72.49 24.47
CA GLY A 60 26.42 -71.62 23.54
C GLY A 60 24.97 -71.35 23.96
N ASP A 61 24.26 -72.36 24.48
CA ASP A 61 22.89 -72.25 24.97
C ASP A 61 22.79 -71.42 26.27
N VAL A 62 23.75 -71.57 27.19
CA VAL A 62 23.80 -70.75 28.41
C VAL A 62 24.14 -69.29 28.08
N ILE A 63 25.11 -69.07 27.18
CA ILE A 63 25.47 -67.73 26.73
C ILE A 63 24.30 -67.10 25.98
N GLY A 64 23.69 -67.81 25.03
CA GLY A 64 22.52 -67.36 24.27
C GLY A 64 21.32 -67.06 25.16
N GLY A 65 21.00 -67.94 26.12
CA GLY A 65 19.88 -67.78 27.04
C GLY A 65 20.02 -66.59 28.01
N VAL A 66 21.24 -66.26 28.45
CA VAL A 66 21.48 -65.12 29.36
C VAL A 66 21.72 -63.82 28.59
N SER A 67 22.43 -63.86 27.46
CA SER A 67 22.77 -62.66 26.69
C SER A 67 21.58 -62.14 25.86
N SER A 68 20.76 -63.00 25.28
CA SER A 68 19.69 -62.57 24.38
C SER A 68 18.65 -61.65 25.05
N PRO A 69 18.17 -61.92 26.28
CA PRO A 69 17.27 -60.99 26.97
C PRO A 69 17.92 -59.65 27.31
N ILE A 70 19.21 -59.63 27.66
CA ILE A 70 19.96 -58.40 27.98
C ILE A 70 20.14 -57.56 26.71
N ILE A 71 20.55 -58.19 25.61
CA ILE A 71 20.67 -57.54 24.30
C ILE A 71 19.31 -57.02 23.84
N GLY A 72 18.23 -57.81 24.04
CA GLY A 72 16.86 -57.40 23.75
C GLY A 72 16.41 -56.18 24.56
N LEU A 73 16.71 -56.12 25.86
CA LEU A 73 16.41 -54.97 26.72
C LEU A 73 17.19 -53.72 26.31
N ILE A 74 18.48 -53.86 25.99
CA ILE A 74 19.30 -52.76 25.47
C ILE A 74 18.74 -52.27 24.14
N GLY A 75 18.39 -53.19 23.23
CA GLY A 75 17.77 -52.87 21.95
C GLY A 75 16.45 -52.12 22.11
N ALA A 76 15.58 -52.57 23.04
CA ALA A 76 14.32 -51.90 23.35
C ALA A 76 14.52 -50.49 23.93
N LEU A 77 15.48 -50.32 24.85
CA LEU A 77 15.82 -49.01 25.43
C LEU A 77 16.38 -48.04 24.38
N LEU A 78 17.31 -48.50 23.53
CA LEU A 78 17.86 -47.70 22.44
C LEU A 78 16.77 -47.34 21.42
N THR A 79 15.87 -48.26 21.11
CA THR A 79 14.74 -48.04 20.20
C THR A 79 13.77 -47.01 20.79
N PHE A 80 13.41 -47.12 22.07
CA PHE A 80 12.58 -46.14 22.76
C PHE A 80 13.24 -44.75 22.77
N LEU A 81 14.55 -44.69 23.04
CA LEU A 81 15.31 -43.44 23.06
C LEU A 81 15.36 -42.78 21.67
N ALA A 82 15.56 -43.58 20.62
CA ALA A 82 15.53 -43.10 19.24
C ALA A 82 14.14 -42.53 18.87
N PHE A 83 13.06 -43.24 19.24
CA PHE A 83 11.70 -42.74 19.04
C PHE A 83 11.40 -41.47 19.83
N TRP A 84 11.88 -41.38 21.08
CA TRP A 84 11.72 -40.19 21.90
C TRP A 84 12.42 -38.97 21.30
N ILE A 85 13.66 -39.15 20.83
CA ILE A 85 14.40 -38.10 20.11
C ILE A 85 13.61 -37.67 18.87
N GLN A 86 13.15 -38.62 18.05
CA GLN A 86 12.40 -38.31 16.84
C GLN A 86 11.08 -37.58 17.15
N TYR A 87 10.36 -37.98 18.18
CA TYR A 87 9.15 -37.28 18.66
C TYR A 87 9.48 -35.83 19.05
N SER A 88 10.54 -35.61 19.82
CA SER A 88 10.96 -34.27 20.25
C SER A 88 11.37 -33.39 19.06
N PHE A 89 12.05 -33.95 18.07
CA PHE A 89 12.46 -33.26 16.85
C PHE A 89 11.26 -32.90 15.98
N ASN A 90 10.29 -33.81 15.83
CA ASN A 90 9.06 -33.55 15.09
C ASN A 90 8.28 -32.37 15.67
N GLN A 91 8.18 -32.25 17.00
CA GLN A 91 7.54 -31.11 17.66
C GLN A 91 8.26 -29.78 17.36
N TYR A 92 9.59 -29.77 17.44
CA TYR A 92 10.38 -28.59 17.08
C TYR A 92 10.22 -28.23 15.60
N GLN A 93 10.22 -29.24 14.72
CA GLN A 93 10.04 -29.05 13.29
C GLN A 93 8.67 -28.41 12.97
N THR A 94 7.60 -28.83 13.64
CA THR A 94 6.27 -28.20 13.48
C THR A 94 6.31 -26.71 13.81
N ILE A 95 6.92 -26.32 14.94
CA ILE A 95 7.05 -24.90 15.33
C ILE A 95 7.84 -24.11 14.28
N LYS A 96 8.94 -24.65 13.78
CA LYS A 96 9.78 -24.00 12.77
C LYS A 96 9.07 -23.87 11.42
N ILE A 97 8.30 -24.88 11.01
CA ILE A 97 7.48 -24.84 9.80
C ILE A 97 6.41 -23.75 9.91
N GLU A 98 5.76 -23.62 11.06
CA GLU A 98 4.79 -22.56 11.30
C GLU A 98 5.43 -21.17 11.22
N GLU A 99 6.61 -20.98 11.83
CA GLU A 99 7.35 -19.72 11.77
C GLU A 99 7.76 -19.37 10.32
N GLN A 100 8.31 -20.35 9.59
CA GLN A 100 8.63 -20.20 8.16
C GLN A 100 7.39 -19.91 7.31
N GLY A 101 6.25 -20.50 7.64
CA GLY A 101 4.98 -20.23 6.99
C GLY A 101 4.57 -18.76 7.14
N ARG A 102 4.64 -18.23 8.36
CA ARG A 102 4.34 -16.81 8.65
C ARG A 102 5.31 -15.86 7.95
N ASP A 103 6.60 -16.15 7.97
CA ASP A 103 7.62 -15.34 7.28
C ASP A 103 7.42 -15.37 5.76
N SER A 104 7.07 -16.52 5.20
CA SER A 104 6.74 -16.68 3.78
C SER A 104 5.50 -15.88 3.38
N GLU A 105 4.43 -15.91 4.19
CA GLU A 105 3.24 -15.09 3.98
C GLU A 105 3.56 -13.59 4.02
N ARG A 106 4.36 -13.18 5.00
CA ARG A 106 4.82 -11.79 5.12
C ARG A 106 5.64 -11.37 3.90
N SER A 107 6.61 -12.18 3.49
CA SER A 107 7.44 -11.90 2.31
C SER A 107 6.61 -11.83 1.03
N ARG A 108 5.60 -12.70 0.87
CA ARG A 108 4.68 -12.67 -0.27
C ARG A 108 3.84 -11.40 -0.27
N PHE A 109 3.30 -11.02 0.89
CA PHE A 109 2.58 -9.75 1.05
C PHE A 109 3.47 -8.56 0.69
N GLU A 110 4.67 -8.48 1.25
CA GLU A 110 5.62 -7.38 1.01
C GLU A 110 5.97 -7.28 -0.48
N GLY A 111 6.24 -8.41 -1.14
CA GLY A 111 6.47 -8.46 -2.58
C GLY A 111 5.31 -7.89 -3.41
N LEU A 112 4.07 -8.33 -3.12
CA LEU A 112 2.86 -7.84 -3.79
C LEU A 112 2.60 -6.35 -3.51
N PHE A 113 2.83 -5.90 -2.27
CA PHE A 113 2.69 -4.50 -1.89
C PHE A 113 3.67 -3.61 -2.65
N PHE A 114 4.95 -3.97 -2.69
CA PHE A 114 5.96 -3.18 -3.40
C PHE A 114 5.72 -3.15 -4.91
N GLU A 115 5.17 -4.22 -5.48
CA GLU A 115 4.76 -4.25 -6.89
C GLU A 115 3.59 -3.28 -7.16
N MET A 116 2.54 -3.29 -6.33
CA MET A 116 1.46 -2.30 -6.47
C MET A 116 1.95 -0.87 -6.28
N LEU A 117 2.91 -0.65 -5.37
CA LEU A 117 3.53 0.65 -5.16
C LEU A 117 4.35 1.08 -6.39
N HIS A 118 5.01 0.15 -7.05
CA HIS A 118 5.73 0.38 -8.30
C HIS A 118 4.76 0.76 -9.42
N ILE A 119 3.72 -0.05 -9.64
CA ILE A 119 2.65 0.22 -10.62
C ILE A 119 1.99 1.58 -10.36
N HIS A 120 1.76 1.96 -9.10
CA HIS A 120 1.24 3.29 -8.77
C HIS A 120 2.17 4.41 -9.24
N ARG A 121 3.49 4.29 -9.04
CA ARG A 121 4.47 5.28 -9.52
C ARG A 121 4.52 5.32 -11.04
N GLU A 122 4.42 4.18 -11.72
CA GLU A 122 4.35 4.11 -13.19
C GLU A 122 3.09 4.81 -13.71
N ASN A 123 1.92 4.48 -13.16
CA ASN A 123 0.65 5.15 -13.47
C ASN A 123 0.78 6.68 -13.33
N VAL A 124 1.41 7.17 -12.27
CA VAL A 124 1.65 8.61 -12.09
C VAL A 124 2.61 9.14 -13.16
N SER A 125 3.73 8.46 -13.40
CA SER A 125 4.77 8.86 -14.36
C SER A 125 4.25 8.95 -15.81
N ASP A 126 3.36 8.03 -16.18
CA ASP A 126 2.82 7.88 -17.53
C ASP A 126 1.69 8.87 -17.84
N ILE A 127 1.11 9.50 -16.82
CA ILE A 127 0.14 10.58 -17.02
C ILE A 127 0.82 11.73 -17.78
N THR A 128 0.30 11.97 -18.97
CA THR A 128 0.73 13.03 -19.87
C THR A 128 -0.45 13.80 -20.43
N ILE A 129 -0.31 15.13 -20.54
CA ILE A 129 -1.31 16.03 -21.12
C ILE A 129 -0.68 16.74 -22.32
N LYS A 130 -0.85 16.19 -23.53
CA LYS A 130 -0.40 16.74 -24.84
C LYS A 130 1.00 17.41 -24.79
N ASN A 131 1.97 16.77 -24.13
CA ASN A 131 3.36 17.23 -23.91
C ASN A 131 3.53 18.52 -23.08
N THR A 132 2.45 19.11 -22.56
CA THR A 132 2.51 20.33 -21.73
C THR A 132 2.75 20.04 -20.25
N SER A 133 2.33 18.87 -19.78
CA SER A 133 2.46 18.45 -18.39
C SER A 133 2.61 16.94 -18.33
N LYS A 134 3.60 16.45 -17.55
CA LYS A 134 3.89 15.04 -17.33
C LYS A 134 3.99 14.74 -15.85
N GLY A 135 3.61 13.54 -15.45
CA GLY A 135 3.78 13.08 -14.08
C GLY A 135 2.96 13.91 -13.10
N ARG A 136 3.55 14.17 -11.93
CA ARG A 136 2.96 15.01 -10.87
C ARG A 136 2.52 16.41 -11.33
N ARG A 137 3.20 17.00 -12.33
CA ARG A 137 2.80 18.33 -12.86
C ARG A 137 1.45 18.29 -13.57
N ALA A 138 1.07 17.14 -14.15
CA ALA A 138 -0.24 17.00 -14.78
C ALA A 138 -1.39 17.17 -13.79
N PHE A 139 -1.23 16.73 -12.54
CA PHE A 139 -2.23 16.91 -11.48
C PHE A 139 -2.45 18.38 -11.14
N ILE A 140 -1.44 19.23 -11.25
CA ILE A 140 -1.57 20.68 -11.08
C ILE A 140 -2.47 21.27 -12.17
N SER A 141 -2.20 20.91 -13.44
CA SER A 141 -2.99 21.37 -14.59
C SER A 141 -4.43 20.87 -14.51
N MET A 142 -4.62 19.59 -14.19
CA MET A 142 -5.94 18.98 -13.95
C MET A 142 -6.70 19.69 -12.83
N PHE A 143 -6.05 20.00 -11.71
CA PHE A 143 -6.70 20.72 -10.61
C PHE A 143 -7.09 22.15 -11.00
N LYS A 144 -6.25 22.84 -11.77
CA LYS A 144 -6.57 24.19 -12.28
C LYS A 144 -7.81 24.17 -13.19
N GLU A 145 -7.92 23.16 -14.03
CA GLU A 145 -9.06 22.96 -14.92
C GLU A 145 -10.33 22.60 -14.14
N PHE A 146 -10.24 21.69 -13.17
CA PHE A 146 -11.34 21.38 -12.27
C PHE A 146 -11.88 22.64 -11.56
N LYS A 147 -10.98 23.49 -11.04
CA LYS A 147 -11.38 24.78 -10.45
C LYS A 147 -12.11 25.68 -11.44
N PHE A 148 -11.67 25.72 -12.69
CA PHE A 148 -12.34 26.49 -13.72
C PHE A 148 -13.77 25.97 -13.95
N CYS A 149 -13.94 24.66 -14.12
CA CYS A 149 -15.25 24.02 -14.25
C CYS A 149 -16.16 24.36 -13.07
N TYR A 150 -15.64 24.25 -11.84
CA TYR A 150 -16.38 24.57 -10.63
C TYR A 150 -16.82 26.05 -10.57
N TYR A 151 -15.95 27.01 -10.92
CA TYR A 151 -16.35 28.42 -10.92
C TYR A 151 -17.38 28.76 -12.00
N VAL A 152 -17.28 28.14 -13.17
CA VAL A 152 -18.33 28.26 -14.20
C VAL A 152 -19.66 27.72 -13.66
N LEU A 153 -19.65 26.55 -13.02
CA LEU A 153 -20.82 25.95 -12.40
C LEU A 153 -21.45 26.87 -11.35
N ILE A 154 -20.63 27.47 -10.48
CA ILE A 154 -21.12 28.39 -9.43
C ILE A 154 -21.82 29.60 -10.05
N ASN A 155 -21.31 30.16 -11.15
CA ASN A 155 -21.97 31.27 -11.83
C ASN A 155 -23.32 30.85 -12.40
N ILE A 156 -23.37 29.71 -13.09
CA ILE A 156 -24.62 29.17 -13.65
C ILE A 156 -25.62 28.82 -12.54
N TYR A 157 -25.16 28.26 -11.42
CA TYR A 157 -26.00 27.99 -10.24
C TYR A 157 -26.60 29.27 -9.67
N ASN A 158 -25.79 30.31 -9.47
CA ASN A 158 -26.27 31.58 -8.95
C ASN A 158 -27.23 32.28 -9.91
N GLU A 159 -27.05 32.14 -11.22
CA GLU A 159 -27.99 32.66 -12.24
C GLU A 159 -29.31 31.87 -12.22
N TYR A 160 -29.22 30.55 -12.27
CA TYR A 160 -30.38 29.65 -12.24
C TYR A 160 -31.21 29.79 -10.96
N LYS A 161 -30.55 29.95 -9.80
CA LYS A 161 -31.23 30.18 -8.50
C LYS A 161 -32.01 31.50 -8.45
N LYS A 162 -31.61 32.53 -9.20
CA LYS A 162 -32.38 33.78 -9.30
C LYS A 162 -33.71 33.56 -10.01
N GLU A 163 -33.73 32.67 -11.00
CA GLU A 163 -34.93 32.31 -11.77
C GLU A 163 -35.77 31.25 -11.05
N HIS A 164 -35.13 30.43 -10.21
CA HIS A 164 -35.75 29.31 -9.50
C HIS A 164 -35.38 29.31 -8.00
N ALA A 165 -36.10 30.10 -7.21
CA ALA A 165 -35.77 30.33 -5.79
C ALA A 165 -35.74 29.07 -4.92
N GLU A 166 -36.55 28.05 -5.25
CA GLU A 166 -36.60 26.75 -4.55
C GLU A 166 -35.43 25.82 -4.90
N PHE A 167 -34.63 26.15 -5.92
CA PHE A 167 -33.52 25.32 -6.36
C PHE A 167 -32.28 25.52 -5.48
N GLU A 168 -32.08 24.58 -4.55
CA GLU A 168 -30.91 24.55 -3.67
C GLU A 168 -30.00 23.37 -3.98
N LEU A 169 -28.70 23.63 -4.11
CA LEU A 169 -27.68 22.59 -4.20
C LEU A 169 -26.74 22.71 -3.00
N THR A 170 -26.47 21.58 -2.37
CA THR A 170 -25.42 21.47 -1.36
C THR A 170 -24.03 21.60 -2.01
N ASP A 171 -23.03 21.98 -1.21
CA ASP A 171 -21.64 22.06 -1.68
C ASP A 171 -21.12 20.73 -2.26
N ILE A 172 -21.54 19.60 -1.67
CA ILE A 172 -21.20 18.25 -2.17
C ILE A 172 -21.82 18.02 -3.56
N GLN A 173 -23.07 18.43 -3.78
CA GLN A 173 -23.71 18.32 -5.09
C GLN A 173 -23.02 19.20 -6.13
N LEU A 174 -22.60 20.41 -5.77
CA LEU A 174 -21.83 21.29 -6.66
C LEU A 174 -20.46 20.68 -7.01
N VAL A 175 -19.75 20.13 -6.03
CA VAL A 175 -18.49 19.40 -6.29
C VAL A 175 -18.74 18.18 -7.18
N ASN A 176 -19.81 17.43 -6.92
CA ASN A 176 -20.17 16.26 -7.72
C ASN A 176 -20.36 16.63 -9.19
N ILE A 177 -21.20 17.62 -9.48
CA ILE A 177 -21.46 18.09 -10.86
C ILE A 177 -20.17 18.58 -11.50
N GLY A 178 -19.44 19.49 -10.82
CA GLY A 178 -18.22 20.08 -11.37
C GLY A 178 -17.13 19.05 -11.66
N PHE A 179 -16.94 18.08 -10.76
CA PHE A 179 -15.90 17.06 -10.89
C PHE A 179 -16.28 15.98 -11.90
N VAL A 180 -17.54 15.53 -11.95
CA VAL A 180 -18.03 14.58 -12.97
C VAL A 180 -17.82 15.17 -14.36
N THR A 181 -18.23 16.43 -14.60
CA THR A 181 -18.02 17.09 -15.90
C THR A 181 -16.54 17.27 -16.22
N PHE A 182 -15.71 17.65 -15.25
CA PHE A 182 -14.25 17.72 -15.43
C PHE A 182 -13.63 16.36 -15.79
N TYR A 183 -14.08 15.30 -15.13
CA TYR A 183 -13.49 13.97 -15.22
C TYR A 183 -13.82 13.29 -16.55
N TRP A 184 -15.09 13.34 -16.97
CA TRP A 184 -15.54 12.75 -18.24
C TRP A 184 -15.30 13.68 -19.44
N GLY A 185 -15.40 14.99 -19.23
CA GLY A 185 -15.26 15.99 -20.30
C GLY A 185 -16.56 16.23 -21.08
N LEU A 186 -16.45 17.16 -22.03
CA LEU A 186 -17.50 17.53 -22.99
C LEU A 186 -17.25 16.79 -24.31
N GLY A 187 -18.27 16.08 -24.79
CA GLY A 187 -18.25 15.38 -26.08
C GLY A 187 -19.31 14.28 -26.13
N GLU A 188 -19.78 13.94 -27.34
CA GLU A 188 -20.93 13.05 -27.57
C GLU A 188 -20.83 11.73 -26.77
N SER A 189 -19.68 11.06 -26.78
CA SER A 189 -19.51 9.77 -26.08
C SER A 189 -19.43 9.90 -24.54
N SER A 190 -19.11 11.08 -24.02
CA SER A 190 -19.03 11.34 -22.57
C SER A 190 -20.35 11.91 -22.03
N GLU A 191 -21.11 12.60 -22.88
CA GLU A 191 -22.34 13.28 -22.52
C GLU A 191 -23.42 12.31 -22.03
N GLU A 192 -23.57 11.14 -22.66
CA GLU A 192 -24.52 10.11 -22.21
C GLU A 192 -24.22 9.66 -20.76
N ILE A 193 -22.95 9.42 -20.44
CA ILE A 193 -22.53 8.96 -19.11
C ILE A 193 -22.68 10.09 -18.10
N VAL A 194 -22.27 11.31 -18.45
CA VAL A 194 -22.41 12.48 -17.59
C VAL A 194 -23.89 12.75 -17.30
N ASN A 195 -24.75 12.71 -18.31
CA ASN A 195 -26.20 12.88 -18.13
C ASN A 195 -26.82 11.78 -17.26
N THR A 196 -26.33 10.54 -17.39
CA THR A 196 -26.73 9.45 -16.51
C THR A 196 -26.33 9.71 -15.06
N LEU A 197 -25.06 10.07 -14.82
CA LEU A 197 -24.53 10.32 -13.47
C LEU A 197 -25.14 11.56 -12.80
N LEU A 198 -25.61 12.50 -13.60
CA LEU A 198 -26.16 13.77 -13.15
C LEU A 198 -27.68 13.85 -13.37
N PHE A 199 -28.36 12.74 -13.65
CA PHE A 199 -29.79 12.69 -14.02
C PHE A 199 -30.70 13.37 -12.98
N SER A 200 -30.33 13.32 -11.70
CA SER A 200 -31.09 13.90 -10.58
C SER A 200 -31.17 15.44 -10.58
N TYR A 201 -30.35 16.13 -11.39
CA TYR A 201 -30.39 17.59 -11.51
C TYR A 201 -31.29 18.04 -12.67
N PRO A 202 -31.82 19.27 -12.69
CA PRO A 202 -32.65 19.73 -13.80
C PRO A 202 -31.87 19.75 -15.13
N GLU A 203 -32.47 19.23 -16.20
CA GLU A 203 -31.83 19.15 -17.51
C GLU A 203 -31.47 20.54 -18.06
N GLU A 204 -32.37 21.51 -17.92
CA GLU A 204 -32.14 22.89 -18.34
C GLU A 204 -30.90 23.50 -17.65
N PHE A 205 -30.75 23.27 -16.34
CA PHE A 205 -29.59 23.72 -15.57
C PHE A 205 -28.30 23.08 -16.06
N ARG A 206 -28.29 21.75 -16.27
CA ARG A 206 -27.12 21.02 -16.80
C ARG A 206 -26.74 21.53 -18.19
N LYS A 207 -27.72 21.72 -19.06
CA LYS A 207 -27.52 22.21 -20.43
C LYS A 207 -26.91 23.61 -20.44
N LYS A 208 -27.46 24.56 -19.68
CA LYS A 208 -26.90 25.91 -19.49
C LYS A 208 -25.42 25.85 -19.04
N TYR A 209 -25.09 24.93 -18.14
CA TYR A 209 -23.72 24.73 -17.68
C TYR A 209 -22.79 24.16 -18.77
N TYR A 210 -23.20 23.14 -19.51
CA TYR A 210 -22.40 22.54 -20.58
C TYR A 210 -22.17 23.52 -21.74
N GLU A 211 -23.22 24.20 -22.20
CA GLU A 211 -23.13 25.24 -23.23
C GLU A 211 -22.14 26.34 -22.82
N LYS A 212 -22.09 26.70 -21.54
CA LYS A 212 -21.14 27.70 -21.03
C LYS A 212 -19.71 27.19 -21.08
N LEU A 213 -19.46 25.93 -20.72
CA LEU A 213 -18.12 25.35 -20.83
C LEU A 213 -17.70 25.18 -22.30
N GLU A 214 -18.62 24.78 -23.18
CA GLU A 214 -18.38 24.74 -24.63
C GLU A 214 -18.02 26.11 -25.18
N TYR A 215 -18.73 27.17 -24.76
CA TYR A 215 -18.37 28.55 -25.11
C TYR A 215 -16.91 28.87 -24.73
N TYR A 216 -16.48 28.51 -23.52
CA TYR A 216 -15.09 28.70 -23.10
C TYR A 216 -14.10 27.83 -23.88
N GLN A 217 -14.48 26.60 -24.23
CA GLN A 217 -13.68 25.71 -25.07
C GLN A 217 -13.50 26.28 -26.48
N GLN A 218 -14.57 26.81 -27.09
CA GLN A 218 -14.53 27.43 -28.42
C GLN A 218 -13.72 28.73 -28.41
N ARG A 219 -13.84 29.53 -27.34
CA ARG A 219 -12.99 30.72 -27.15
C ARG A 219 -11.51 30.34 -27.07
N TRP A 220 -11.17 29.24 -26.41
CA TRP A 220 -9.80 28.70 -26.37
C TRP A 220 -9.35 28.24 -27.77
N ILE A 221 -10.19 27.50 -28.51
CA ILE A 221 -9.89 27.03 -29.88
C ILE A 221 -9.69 28.20 -30.85
N GLY A 222 -10.51 29.25 -30.75
CA GLY A 222 -10.38 30.45 -31.57
C GLY A 222 -9.02 31.13 -31.39
N GLN A 223 -8.56 31.24 -30.14
CA GLN A 223 -7.23 31.78 -29.84
C GLN A 223 -6.10 30.87 -30.34
N ASP A 224 -6.29 29.55 -30.34
CA ASP A 224 -5.34 28.57 -30.88
C ASP A 224 -5.16 28.75 -32.40
N LEU A 225 -6.26 28.87 -33.14
CA LEU A 225 -6.23 29.07 -34.59
C LEU A 225 -5.60 30.42 -34.99
N GLU A 226 -5.86 31.50 -34.26
CA GLU A 226 -5.27 32.82 -34.53
C GLU A 226 -3.76 32.84 -34.28
N ILE A 227 -3.31 32.21 -33.20
CA ILE A 227 -1.88 32.16 -32.86
C ILE A 227 -1.14 31.17 -33.76
N GLU A 228 -1.71 30.04 -34.17
CA GLU A 228 -1.08 29.15 -35.15
C GLU A 228 -0.89 29.86 -36.50
N ARG A 229 -1.87 30.66 -36.92
CA ARG A 229 -1.75 31.53 -38.11
C ARG A 229 -0.66 32.60 -37.94
N TYR A 230 -0.57 33.23 -36.76
CA TYR A 230 0.45 34.23 -36.44
C TYR A 230 1.86 33.65 -36.31
N ALA A 231 2.01 32.49 -35.67
CA ALA A 231 3.28 31.77 -35.54
C ALA A 231 3.80 31.27 -36.88
N LYS A 232 2.91 30.90 -37.81
CA LYS A 232 3.26 30.60 -39.20
C LYS A 232 3.63 31.84 -40.02
N SER A 233 3.14 33.03 -39.66
CA SER A 233 3.38 34.27 -40.41
C SER A 233 4.56 35.11 -39.91
N LYS A 234 5.06 34.87 -38.70
CA LYS A 234 6.24 35.57 -38.14
C LYS A 234 7.30 34.61 -37.62
N ALA A 235 8.41 34.53 -38.35
CA ALA A 235 9.69 34.15 -37.79
C ALA A 235 10.06 35.13 -36.65
N LEU A 236 10.62 34.59 -35.57
CA LEU A 236 11.04 35.23 -34.30
C LEU A 236 9.97 35.41 -33.20
N GLN A 237 9.95 34.38 -32.35
CA GLN A 237 9.65 34.37 -30.92
C GLN A 237 10.10 35.66 -30.21
N ARG A 238 9.20 36.36 -29.49
CA ARG A 238 9.60 37.16 -28.31
C ARG A 238 8.49 37.54 -27.32
N GLU A 239 7.21 37.30 -27.57
CA GLU A 239 6.15 37.81 -26.66
C GLU A 239 5.05 36.82 -26.24
N ALA A 240 5.07 35.55 -26.67
CA ALA A 240 4.13 34.56 -26.12
C ALA A 240 4.71 33.94 -24.83
N GLU A 241 3.91 33.85 -23.76
CA GLU A 241 4.25 33.04 -22.58
C GLU A 241 4.24 31.55 -22.98
N PHE A 242 5.41 31.06 -23.41
CA PHE A 242 5.61 29.67 -23.80
C PHE A 242 5.69 28.78 -22.55
N PHE A 243 4.77 27.81 -22.42
CA PHE A 243 5.02 26.64 -21.58
C PHE A 243 5.94 25.67 -22.35
N GLY A 244 6.72 24.86 -21.63
CA GLY A 244 7.75 23.96 -22.18
C GLY A 244 7.41 23.31 -23.52
N ASP A 245 8.43 23.18 -24.38
CA ASP A 245 8.42 22.80 -25.80
C ASP A 245 7.90 23.86 -26.79
N GLY A 246 7.77 25.13 -26.39
CA GLY A 246 7.59 26.25 -27.33
C GLY A 246 6.19 26.36 -27.94
N LYS A 247 5.16 25.82 -27.29
CA LYS A 247 3.76 25.97 -27.71
C LYS A 247 3.08 27.17 -27.04
N PRO A 248 2.20 27.90 -27.75
CA PRO A 248 1.43 28.98 -27.15
C PRO A 248 0.49 28.44 -26.07
N SER A 249 0.34 29.20 -25.00
CA SER A 249 -0.62 28.90 -23.95
C SER A 249 -1.79 29.89 -24.04
N HIS A 250 -3.00 29.36 -23.94
CA HIS A 250 -4.21 30.19 -24.09
C HIS A 250 -4.84 30.41 -22.74
N LYS A 251 -5.19 31.67 -22.48
CA LYS A 251 -5.75 32.12 -21.23
C LYS A 251 -7.25 32.35 -21.42
N ILE A 252 -8.04 31.59 -20.68
CA ILE A 252 -9.47 31.83 -20.51
C ILE A 252 -9.75 32.28 -19.07
N GLU A 253 -10.74 33.13 -18.89
CA GLU A 253 -11.06 33.73 -17.59
C GLU A 253 -12.54 33.58 -17.27
N VAL A 254 -12.82 33.21 -16.02
CA VAL A 254 -14.17 33.16 -15.46
C VAL A 254 -14.25 34.11 -14.27
N GLN A 255 -15.32 34.90 -14.21
CA GLN A 255 -15.54 35.81 -13.09
C GLN A 255 -15.86 35.00 -11.82
N ILE A 256 -15.31 35.43 -10.69
CA ILE A 256 -15.60 34.88 -9.36
C ILE A 256 -16.18 35.99 -8.46
N LYS A 257 -16.68 35.60 -7.28
CA LYS A 257 -17.24 36.55 -6.31
C LYS A 257 -16.26 37.70 -5.99
N ALA A 258 -16.82 38.88 -5.71
CA ALA A 258 -16.09 40.10 -5.35
C ALA A 258 -15.21 40.71 -6.47
N GLY A 259 -15.63 40.59 -7.74
CA GLY A 259 -14.99 41.27 -8.87
C GLY A 259 -13.61 40.74 -9.24
N LYS A 260 -13.22 39.57 -8.71
CA LYS A 260 -12.00 38.87 -9.10
C LYS A 260 -12.31 37.94 -10.29
N ALA A 261 -11.28 37.57 -11.03
CA ALA A 261 -11.37 36.55 -12.07
C ALA A 261 -10.43 35.38 -11.77
N TYR A 262 -10.85 34.17 -12.13
CA TYR A 262 -9.99 33.00 -12.15
C TYR A 262 -9.57 32.70 -13.59
N SER A 263 -8.27 32.65 -13.83
CA SER A 263 -7.71 32.36 -15.14
C SER A 263 -7.23 30.91 -15.25
N LEU A 264 -7.64 30.23 -16.31
CA LEU A 264 -7.05 28.96 -16.73
C LEU A 264 -6.15 29.23 -17.94
N THR A 265 -4.87 28.91 -17.77
CA THR A 265 -3.89 28.87 -18.86
C THR A 265 -3.62 27.41 -19.19
N ALA A 266 -4.02 26.98 -20.40
CA ALA A 266 -3.87 25.58 -20.84
C ALA A 266 -3.26 25.54 -22.24
N GLY A 267 -2.24 24.68 -22.44
CA GLY A 267 -1.67 24.37 -23.76
C GLY A 267 -2.28 23.10 -24.39
N TYR A 268 -3.47 22.71 -23.94
CA TYR A 268 -4.23 21.56 -24.41
C TYR A 268 -5.71 21.93 -24.44
N LYS A 269 -6.50 21.26 -25.28
CA LYS A 269 -7.95 21.46 -25.37
C LYS A 269 -8.58 21.23 -23.98
N PRO A 270 -9.07 22.27 -23.28
CA PRO A 270 -9.65 22.13 -21.97
C PRO A 270 -11.01 21.44 -22.06
N PHE A 271 -11.46 20.84 -20.97
CA PHE A 271 -12.75 20.18 -20.81
C PHE A 271 -12.94 18.98 -21.74
N ALA A 272 -11.85 18.38 -22.23
CA ALA A 272 -11.88 17.14 -23.03
C ALA A 272 -11.94 15.88 -22.15
N GLY A 273 -11.93 16.03 -20.83
CA GLY A 273 -11.97 14.93 -19.88
C GLY A 273 -10.59 14.36 -19.52
N HIS A 274 -10.55 13.73 -18.35
CA HIS A 274 -9.34 13.13 -17.77
C HIS A 274 -9.53 11.68 -17.34
N LEU A 275 -10.65 11.03 -17.70
CA LEU A 275 -10.95 9.62 -17.42
C LEU A 275 -9.76 8.70 -17.74
N ALA A 276 -9.19 8.79 -18.95
CA ALA A 276 -8.09 7.93 -19.37
C ALA A 276 -6.84 8.05 -18.47
N ARG A 277 -6.64 9.20 -17.83
CA ARG A 277 -5.50 9.49 -16.95
C ARG A 277 -5.82 9.12 -15.50
N LEU A 278 -6.94 9.63 -14.99
CA LEU A 278 -7.31 9.53 -13.58
C LEU A 278 -8.01 8.21 -13.24
N GLY A 279 -8.64 7.52 -14.19
CA GLY A 279 -9.39 6.30 -13.93
C GLY A 279 -8.52 5.13 -13.48
N HIS A 280 -7.41 4.89 -14.18
CA HIS A 280 -6.44 3.88 -13.74
C HIS A 280 -5.79 4.28 -12.41
N TYR A 281 -5.39 5.55 -12.28
CA TYR A 281 -4.80 6.09 -11.07
C TYR A 281 -5.67 5.85 -9.82
N TYR A 282 -6.94 6.27 -9.82
CA TYR A 282 -7.82 6.10 -8.67
C TYR A 282 -8.13 4.63 -8.38
N ARG A 283 -8.35 3.83 -9.42
CA ARG A 283 -8.65 2.39 -9.26
C ARG A 283 -7.49 1.65 -8.60
N HIS A 284 -6.27 1.85 -9.10
CA HIS A 284 -5.08 1.20 -8.53
C HIS A 284 -4.80 1.71 -7.12
N LEU A 285 -4.94 3.01 -6.86
CA LEU A 285 -4.76 3.56 -5.52
C LEU A 285 -5.76 2.96 -4.53
N PHE A 286 -7.04 2.87 -4.90
CA PHE A 286 -8.08 2.24 -4.07
C PHE A 286 -7.79 0.76 -3.82
N GLN A 287 -7.47 0.02 -4.87
CA GLN A 287 -7.14 -1.41 -4.77
C GLN A 287 -5.93 -1.68 -3.90
N THR A 288 -4.92 -0.80 -3.91
CA THR A 288 -3.73 -0.94 -3.06
C THR A 288 -4.10 -0.78 -1.59
N VAL A 289 -4.92 0.23 -1.25
CA VAL A 289 -5.41 0.43 0.13
C VAL A 289 -6.28 -0.73 0.58
N ASP A 290 -7.23 -1.15 -0.27
CA ASP A 290 -8.13 -2.28 -0.01
C ASP A 290 -7.38 -3.61 0.15
N PHE A 291 -6.31 -3.84 -0.63
CA PHE A 291 -5.43 -4.99 -0.45
C PHE A 291 -4.75 -4.98 0.91
N ILE A 292 -4.18 -3.84 1.32
CA ILE A 292 -3.52 -3.70 2.62
C ILE A 292 -4.51 -3.95 3.76
N GLU A 293 -5.75 -3.45 3.65
CA GLU A 293 -6.77 -3.68 4.66
C GLU A 293 -7.21 -5.15 4.72
N ARG A 294 -7.43 -5.80 3.57
CA ARG A 294 -7.86 -7.21 3.51
C ARG A 294 -6.80 -8.19 4.00
N GLN A 295 -5.53 -7.95 3.65
CA GLN A 295 -4.42 -8.79 4.10
C GLN A 295 -4.06 -8.53 5.57
N ASN A 296 -4.42 -7.34 6.09
CA ASN A 296 -4.24 -6.93 7.47
C ASN A 296 -2.87 -7.31 8.08
N PRO A 297 -1.75 -6.89 7.46
CA PRO A 297 -0.42 -7.23 7.95
C PRO A 297 -0.19 -6.59 9.34
N GLN A 298 0.70 -7.18 10.16
CA GLN A 298 0.98 -6.66 11.51
C GLN A 298 1.34 -5.16 11.51
N ASN A 299 2.11 -4.71 10.51
CA ASN A 299 2.54 -3.32 10.36
C ASN A 299 1.68 -2.53 9.35
N LYS A 300 0.37 -2.80 9.28
CA LYS A 300 -0.57 -2.17 8.34
C LYS A 300 -0.39 -0.66 8.15
N ASN A 301 -0.31 0.08 9.24
CA ASN A 301 -0.16 1.54 9.21
C ASN A 301 1.17 2.01 8.62
N GLU A 302 2.22 1.19 8.66
CA GLU A 302 3.50 1.51 8.00
C GLU A 302 3.37 1.41 6.48
N TYR A 303 2.77 0.35 5.95
CA TYR A 303 2.54 0.19 4.51
C TYR A 303 1.65 1.30 3.95
N ILE A 304 0.58 1.66 4.67
CA ILE A 304 -0.27 2.79 4.31
C ILE A 304 0.52 4.11 4.30
N ARG A 305 1.40 4.34 5.30
CA ARG A 305 2.27 5.53 5.33
C ARG A 305 3.24 5.54 4.14
N MET A 306 3.81 4.40 3.77
CA MET A 306 4.68 4.27 2.60
C MET A 306 3.94 4.59 1.30
N LEU A 307 2.72 4.07 1.14
CA LEU A 307 1.85 4.39 0.01
C LEU A 307 1.54 5.89 -0.04
N ARG A 308 1.05 6.46 1.06
CA ARG A 308 0.71 7.89 1.15
C ARG A 308 1.89 8.80 0.82
N ALA A 309 3.11 8.42 1.21
CA ALA A 309 4.32 9.18 0.90
C ALA A 309 4.61 9.28 -0.62
N GLN A 310 4.03 8.42 -1.45
CA GLN A 310 4.13 8.52 -2.91
C GLN A 310 3.16 9.55 -3.52
N ILE A 311 2.07 9.86 -2.83
CA ILE A 311 0.95 10.68 -3.30
C ILE A 311 1.27 12.16 -3.06
N SER A 312 1.45 12.93 -4.14
CA SER A 312 1.75 14.36 -4.02
C SER A 312 0.57 15.19 -3.48
N SER A 313 0.86 16.41 -3.03
CA SER A 313 -0.15 17.34 -2.50
C SER A 313 -1.33 17.60 -3.46
N HIS A 314 -1.08 17.69 -4.78
CA HIS A 314 -2.13 17.90 -5.77
C HIS A 314 -2.89 16.61 -6.11
N GLU A 315 -2.23 15.46 -6.02
CA GLU A 315 -2.88 14.15 -6.10
C GLU A 315 -3.83 13.94 -4.91
N GLN A 316 -3.41 14.26 -3.69
CA GLN A 316 -4.27 14.19 -2.50
C GLN A 316 -5.45 15.16 -2.59
N LEU A 317 -5.25 16.35 -3.17
CA LEU A 317 -6.30 17.33 -3.37
C LEU A 317 -7.36 16.85 -4.36
N LEU A 318 -6.94 16.30 -5.50
CA LEU A 318 -7.86 15.71 -6.47
C LEU A 318 -8.55 14.45 -5.93
N LEU A 319 -7.85 13.62 -5.16
CA LEU A 319 -8.42 12.46 -4.46
C LEU A 319 -9.53 12.89 -3.49
N TYR A 320 -9.32 13.96 -2.73
CA TYR A 320 -10.33 14.48 -1.82
C TYR A 320 -11.62 14.86 -2.58
N TYR A 321 -11.52 15.67 -3.64
CA TYR A 321 -12.71 16.05 -4.40
C TYR A 321 -13.34 14.87 -5.15
N ASN A 322 -12.54 13.93 -5.66
CA ASN A 322 -13.06 12.69 -6.22
C ASN A 322 -13.87 11.89 -5.18
N SER A 323 -13.35 11.77 -3.96
CA SER A 323 -13.99 11.01 -2.88
C SER A 323 -15.37 11.56 -2.50
N LEU A 324 -15.61 12.86 -2.71
CA LEU A 324 -16.90 13.50 -2.43
C LEU A 324 -17.94 13.27 -3.54
N THR A 325 -17.54 12.68 -4.67
CA THR A 325 -18.43 12.46 -5.83
C THR A 325 -19.06 11.08 -5.79
N VAL A 326 -20.10 10.87 -6.62
CA VAL A 326 -20.73 9.56 -6.82
C VAL A 326 -19.74 8.47 -7.26
N MET A 327 -18.62 8.84 -7.89
CA MET A 327 -17.59 7.90 -8.36
C MET A 327 -16.61 7.51 -7.25
N GLY A 328 -16.56 8.25 -6.15
CA GLY A 328 -15.58 8.10 -5.08
C GLY A 328 -16.18 7.77 -3.71
N THR A 329 -17.49 7.52 -3.61
CA THR A 329 -18.14 7.16 -2.33
C THR A 329 -17.49 5.98 -1.60
N PRO A 330 -16.93 4.93 -2.27
CA PRO A 330 -16.30 3.81 -1.56
C PRO A 330 -15.16 4.23 -0.62
N TRP A 331 -14.50 5.35 -0.89
CA TRP A 331 -13.45 5.91 -0.03
C TRP A 331 -13.97 6.29 1.37
N TRP A 332 -15.23 6.73 1.46
CA TRP A 332 -15.90 7.10 2.70
C TRP A 332 -16.66 5.93 3.30
N ASP A 333 -17.29 5.09 2.48
CA ASP A 333 -18.01 3.89 2.94
C ASP A 333 -17.08 2.90 3.66
N ARG A 334 -15.81 2.84 3.26
CA ARG A 334 -14.74 2.05 3.90
C ARG A 334 -13.96 2.83 4.95
N GLU A 335 -14.30 4.09 5.19
CA GLU A 335 -13.58 5.02 6.08
C GLU A 335 -12.09 5.24 5.76
N PHE A 336 -11.60 4.83 4.57
CA PHE A 336 -10.18 4.87 4.22
C PHE A 336 -9.59 6.28 4.28
N ILE A 337 -10.32 7.31 3.85
CA ILE A 337 -9.85 8.71 3.92
C ILE A 337 -9.57 9.10 5.38
N LYS A 338 -10.47 8.73 6.30
CA LYS A 338 -10.41 9.10 7.72
C LYS A 338 -9.39 8.25 8.48
N GLN A 339 -9.51 6.94 8.39
CA GLN A 339 -8.72 5.96 9.15
C GLN A 339 -7.22 6.07 8.83
N TYR A 340 -6.88 6.17 7.56
CA TYR A 340 -5.49 6.15 7.11
C TYR A 340 -4.87 7.53 6.90
N LYS A 341 -5.65 8.57 7.16
CA LYS A 341 -5.27 9.96 6.88
C LYS A 341 -4.69 10.13 5.46
N LEU A 342 -5.34 9.57 4.44
CA LEU A 342 -4.82 9.52 3.06
C LEU A 342 -4.55 10.91 2.46
N VAL A 343 -5.28 11.92 2.90
CA VAL A 343 -5.16 13.29 2.40
C VAL A 343 -4.50 14.25 3.41
N LYS A 344 -3.63 13.71 4.29
CA LYS A 344 -2.95 14.44 5.37
C LYS A 344 -2.13 15.65 4.87
N ASN A 345 -1.56 15.57 3.67
CA ASN A 345 -0.62 16.55 3.11
C ASN A 345 -1.28 17.46 2.04
N ILE A 346 -2.61 17.61 2.09
CA ILE A 346 -3.33 18.56 1.24
C ILE A 346 -2.78 19.98 1.48
N PRO A 347 -2.56 20.77 0.41
CA PRO A 347 -2.22 22.18 0.54
C PRO A 347 -3.51 22.97 0.86
N LEU A 348 -3.83 23.13 2.15
CA LEU A 348 -5.08 23.78 2.60
C LEU A 348 -5.36 25.14 1.94
N PRO A 349 -4.38 26.05 1.72
CA PRO A 349 -4.63 27.31 1.03
C PRO A 349 -5.12 27.16 -0.42
N LEU A 350 -4.81 26.03 -1.07
CA LEU A 350 -5.27 25.74 -2.44
C LEU A 350 -6.61 25.01 -2.46
N ALA A 351 -7.02 24.38 -1.35
CA ALA A 351 -8.28 23.67 -1.19
C ALA A 351 -9.44 24.65 -0.93
N ASN A 352 -9.67 25.56 -1.87
CA ASN A 352 -10.60 26.68 -1.73
C ASN A 352 -11.96 26.45 -2.42
N ILE A 353 -12.30 25.18 -2.67
CA ILE A 353 -13.61 24.72 -3.14
C ILE A 353 -14.33 24.08 -1.96
N SER A 354 -15.56 24.51 -1.69
CA SER A 354 -16.41 23.94 -0.63
C SER A 354 -16.99 22.58 -1.04
N PRO A 355 -17.14 21.60 -0.12
CA PRO A 355 -16.76 21.66 1.29
C PRO A 355 -15.24 21.68 1.46
N LEU A 356 -14.74 22.46 2.42
CA LEU A 356 -13.31 22.51 2.69
C LEU A 356 -12.88 21.20 3.38
N PRO A 357 -11.65 20.72 3.16
CA PRO A 357 -11.11 19.57 3.89
C PRO A 357 -11.23 19.70 5.41
N THR A 358 -11.05 20.92 5.93
CA THR A 358 -11.17 21.27 7.34
C THR A 358 -12.60 21.17 7.88
N ASP A 359 -13.62 21.27 7.02
CA ASP A 359 -15.02 21.14 7.43
C ASP A 359 -15.42 19.65 7.55
N LYS A 360 -14.74 18.78 6.79
CA LYS A 360 -15.02 17.34 6.71
C LYS A 360 -14.15 16.49 7.63
N LEU A 361 -12.95 16.95 7.98
CA LEU A 361 -11.95 16.17 8.70
C LEU A 361 -11.56 16.89 9.99
N SER A 362 -11.32 16.12 11.05
CA SER A 362 -11.10 16.67 12.39
C SER A 362 -9.75 17.40 12.51
N PHE A 363 -9.68 18.31 13.48
CA PHE A 363 -8.43 18.90 13.96
C PHE A 363 -7.42 17.79 14.34
N ASN A 364 -6.14 17.92 13.95
CA ASN A 364 -5.06 16.90 13.98
C ASN A 364 -5.06 15.88 12.83
N TYR A 365 -5.85 16.11 11.79
CA TYR A 365 -5.79 15.31 10.58
C TYR A 365 -4.62 15.76 9.68
N PHE A 366 -4.45 17.07 9.51
CA PHE A 366 -3.55 17.64 8.51
C PHE A 366 -2.16 17.89 9.07
N GLU A 367 -1.13 17.75 8.24
CA GLU A 367 0.23 18.20 8.59
C GLU A 367 0.29 19.72 8.83
N TRP A 368 -0.58 20.48 8.15
CA TRP A 368 -0.73 21.92 8.37
C TRP A 368 -1.13 22.28 9.80
N ASP A 369 -1.85 21.41 10.51
CA ASP A 369 -2.20 21.65 11.91
C ASP A 369 -0.93 21.69 12.78
N GLU A 370 0.00 20.75 12.54
CA GLU A 370 1.30 20.68 13.22
C GLU A 370 2.16 21.90 12.89
N ILE A 371 2.22 22.31 11.61
CA ILE A 371 2.95 23.50 11.16
C ILE A 371 2.39 24.77 11.81
N THR A 372 1.06 24.91 11.84
CA THR A 372 0.40 26.08 12.41
C THR A 372 0.66 26.20 13.91
N LEU A 373 0.60 25.09 14.63
CA LEU A 373 0.93 25.04 16.06
C LEU A 373 2.40 25.41 16.32
N ALA A 374 3.32 24.93 15.48
CA ALA A 374 4.74 25.25 15.57
C ALA A 374 5.00 26.75 15.32
N LEU A 375 4.38 27.33 14.28
CA LEU A 375 4.47 28.77 13.98
C LEU A 375 3.91 29.63 15.13
N GLN A 376 2.77 29.24 15.71
CA GLN A 376 2.20 29.94 16.87
C GLN A 376 3.10 29.85 18.10
N LYS A 377 3.75 28.70 18.33
CA LYS A 377 4.71 28.54 19.42
C LYS A 377 5.92 29.46 19.22
N GLN A 378 6.50 29.47 18.02
CA GLN A 378 7.63 30.34 17.69
C GLN A 378 7.29 31.83 17.84
N GLN A 379 6.09 32.26 17.40
CA GLN A 379 5.63 33.63 17.57
C GLN A 379 5.47 34.02 19.05
N ARG A 380 4.97 33.12 19.89
CA ARG A 380 4.87 33.35 21.35
C ARG A 380 6.25 33.49 21.99
N GLU A 381 7.21 32.63 21.65
CA GLU A 381 8.58 32.71 22.16
C GLU A 381 9.25 34.05 21.80
N VAL A 382 9.18 34.47 20.52
CA VAL A 382 9.69 35.77 20.07
C VAL A 382 9.03 36.96 20.78
N MET A 383 7.74 36.85 21.11
CA MET A 383 7.03 37.90 21.83
C MET A 383 7.38 37.93 23.32
N THR A 384 7.77 36.80 23.90
CA THR A 384 8.19 36.70 25.31
C THR A 384 9.59 37.27 25.49
N ASP A 385 10.51 36.98 24.55
CA ASP A 385 11.87 37.55 24.53
C ASP A 385 11.86 39.08 24.39
N ARG A 386 10.96 39.62 23.56
CA ARG A 386 10.78 41.08 23.41
C ARG A 386 10.21 41.77 24.65
N ILE A 387 9.51 41.04 25.51
CA ILE A 387 8.97 41.58 26.78
C ILE A 387 10.01 41.48 27.90
N SER A 388 10.96 40.54 27.83
CA SER A 388 12.09 40.47 28.78
C SER A 388 13.22 41.45 28.47
N ASP A 389 13.30 41.97 27.24
CA ASP A 389 14.28 42.98 26.81
C ASP A 389 13.83 44.44 27.06
N ILE A 390 12.60 44.65 27.57
CA ILE A 390 12.03 45.95 27.99
C ILE A 390 11.93 45.98 29.50
#